data_AF-A0A4S2TCV9-F1
#
_entry.id   AF-A0A4S2TCV9-F1
#
_cell.length_a   1.000
_cell.length_b   1.000
_cell.length_c   1.000
_cell.angle_alpha   90.00
_cell.angle_beta   90.00
_cell.angle_gamma   90.00
#
_symmetry.space_group_name_H-M   'P 1'
#
loop_
_entity.id
_entity.type
_entity.pdbx_description
1 polymer ?
#
loop_
_entity_poly.entity_id
_entity_poly.type
_entity_poly.pdbx_seq_one_letter_code
_entity_poly.pdbx_strand_id
1 'polypeptide(L)'
;MKRAHIYLLAACTFLVASCGGSRTSVNTSDLTDREKEWVEFSYTHEKNQDVKRTWEQLPAEGVKSYLEQQIPLLCGDTAALMQSLKKAGYEAGEMQEYKKKTAELIC
;
A
#
# COMPACT_ATOMS: atom_id res chain seq x y z
N MET A 1 58.73 -10.61 -2.05
CA MET A 1 57.70 -11.67 -2.17
C MET A 1 56.36 -11.01 -2.49
N LYS A 2 55.62 -11.57 -3.46
CA LYS A 2 54.18 -11.41 -3.81
C LYS A 2 53.69 -9.98 -4.17
N ARG A 3 53.53 -9.64 -5.47
CA ARG A 3 52.34 -9.83 -6.36
C ARG A 3 51.09 -9.11 -5.83
N ALA A 4 50.73 -7.92 -6.33
CA ALA A 4 49.97 -7.63 -7.55
C ALA A 4 48.48 -8.02 -7.47
N HIS A 5 47.60 -7.04 -7.74
CA HIS A 5 46.53 -7.03 -8.74
C HIS A 5 45.26 -6.30 -8.27
N ILE A 6 44.95 -5.21 -8.98
CA ILE A 6 43.62 -4.61 -9.09
C ILE A 6 42.72 -5.64 -9.78
N TYR A 7 41.56 -5.95 -9.18
CA TYR A 7 40.43 -6.56 -9.88
C TYR A 7 39.14 -5.85 -9.49
N LEU A 8 38.54 -5.20 -10.48
CA LEU A 8 37.10 -4.94 -10.56
C LEU A 8 36.37 -6.29 -10.41
N LEU A 9 35.36 -6.35 -9.54
CA LEU A 9 34.27 -7.31 -9.65
C LEU A 9 32.96 -6.54 -9.69
N ALA A 10 32.49 -6.30 -10.91
CA ALA A 10 31.09 -6.14 -11.20
C ALA A 10 30.47 -7.54 -11.29
N ALA A 11 29.47 -7.83 -10.47
CA ALA A 11 28.42 -8.82 -10.71
C ALA A 11 27.35 -8.62 -9.62
N CYS A 12 26.23 -8.00 -9.97
CA CYS A 12 25.01 -8.71 -10.37
C CYS A 12 24.55 -9.71 -9.31
N THR A 13 23.47 -9.38 -8.61
CA THR A 13 22.22 -10.13 -8.74
C THR A 13 21.15 -9.46 -7.88
N PHE A 14 20.09 -9.04 -8.56
CA PHE A 14 18.72 -8.99 -8.07
C PHE A 14 18.54 -8.88 -6.54
N LEU A 15 18.13 -7.70 -6.08
CA LEU A 15 17.12 -7.67 -5.03
C LEU A 15 15.86 -8.32 -5.61
N VAL A 16 15.84 -9.66 -5.61
CA VAL A 16 14.62 -10.42 -5.47
C VAL A 16 14.15 -10.12 -4.05
N ALA A 17 13.52 -8.96 -3.86
CA ALA A 17 12.48 -8.86 -2.86
C ALA A 17 11.34 -9.71 -3.41
N SER A 18 11.48 -11.01 -3.15
CA SER A 18 10.42 -11.99 -2.94
C SER A 18 9.07 -11.65 -3.54
N CYS A 19 8.57 -12.54 -4.41
CA CYS A 19 7.15 -12.89 -4.45
C CYS A 19 6.63 -12.95 -3.02
N GLY A 20 5.93 -11.91 -2.60
CA GLY A 20 5.42 -11.77 -1.25
C GLY A 20 4.06 -11.17 -1.42
N GLY A 21 3.07 -12.01 -1.74
CA GLY A 21 1.69 -11.69 -1.41
C GLY A 21 1.71 -11.36 0.07
N SER A 22 1.70 -10.06 0.36
CA SER A 22 1.93 -9.58 1.70
C SER A 22 0.82 -10.13 2.55
N ARG A 23 1.20 -10.88 3.57
CA ARG A 23 0.25 -11.36 4.58
C ARG A 23 -0.15 -10.15 5.42
N THR A 24 -0.88 -9.23 4.83
CA THR A 24 -1.74 -8.34 5.60
C THR A 24 -2.65 -9.25 6.42
N SER A 25 -2.92 -8.92 7.68
CA SER A 25 -3.93 -9.59 8.50
C SER A 25 -5.34 -9.42 7.94
N VAL A 26 -5.53 -8.52 6.96
CA VAL A 26 -6.77 -8.29 6.25
C VAL A 26 -7.03 -9.45 5.28
N ASN A 27 -8.24 -10.00 5.33
CA ASN A 27 -8.64 -11.07 4.42
C ASN A 27 -8.99 -10.49 3.04
N THR A 28 -8.04 -10.53 2.11
CA THR A 28 -8.18 -9.93 0.78
C THR A 28 -8.50 -10.94 -0.32
N SER A 29 -8.96 -12.16 0.01
CA SER A 29 -9.13 -13.25 -0.99
C SER A 29 -10.06 -12.89 -2.15
N ASP A 30 -11.07 -12.05 -1.89
CA ASP A 30 -12.12 -11.69 -2.84
C ASP A 30 -11.81 -10.42 -3.64
N LEU A 31 -10.65 -9.82 -3.40
CA LEU A 31 -10.15 -8.64 -4.10
C LEU A 31 -9.36 -9.01 -5.36
N THR A 32 -9.40 -8.12 -6.35
CA THR A 32 -8.48 -8.15 -7.50
C THR A 32 -7.04 -7.86 -7.06
N ASP A 33 -6.06 -8.17 -7.90
CA ASP A 33 -4.65 -7.95 -7.57
C ASP A 33 -4.33 -6.46 -7.31
N ARG A 34 -4.98 -5.55 -8.04
CA ARG A 34 -4.82 -4.09 -7.81
C ARG A 34 -5.42 -3.64 -6.49
N GLU A 35 -6.61 -4.11 -6.16
CA GLU A 35 -7.27 -3.81 -4.87
C GLU A 35 -6.48 -4.39 -3.70
N LYS A 36 -5.92 -5.61 -3.84
CA LYS A 36 -5.01 -6.20 -2.87
C LYS A 36 -3.80 -5.31 -2.61
N GLU A 37 -3.14 -4.87 -3.67
CA GLU A 37 -1.98 -3.97 -3.55
C GLU A 37 -2.37 -2.66 -2.84
N TRP A 38 -3.54 -2.09 -3.17
CA TRP A 38 -3.98 -0.86 -2.53
C TRP A 38 -4.33 -1.06 -1.05
N VAL A 39 -5.02 -2.15 -0.69
CA VAL A 39 -5.36 -2.47 0.70
C VAL A 39 -4.09 -2.71 1.52
N GLU A 40 -3.12 -3.43 0.98
CA GLU A 40 -1.81 -3.60 1.62
C GLU A 40 -1.12 -2.27 1.87
N PHE A 41 -1.04 -1.41 0.85
CA PHE A 41 -0.46 -0.09 0.96
C PHE A 41 -1.18 0.75 2.03
N SER A 42 -2.51 0.84 1.95
CA SER A 42 -3.33 1.63 2.86
C SER A 42 -3.21 1.11 4.30
N TYR A 43 -3.28 -0.21 4.52
CA TYR A 43 -3.16 -0.81 5.85
C TYR A 43 -1.77 -0.60 6.47
N THR A 44 -0.71 -0.69 5.65
CA THR A 44 0.67 -0.45 6.11
C THR A 44 0.86 0.98 6.60
N HIS A 45 0.24 1.95 5.92
CA HIS A 45 0.36 3.38 6.22
C HIS A 45 -0.79 3.93 7.08
N GLU A 46 -1.75 3.10 7.49
CA GLU A 46 -2.90 3.52 8.30
C GLU A 46 -2.45 3.99 9.68
N LYS A 47 -2.82 5.23 10.02
CA LYS A 47 -2.47 5.87 11.30
C LYS A 47 -3.53 5.62 12.38
N ASN A 48 -4.76 5.29 11.99
CA ASN A 48 -5.87 5.00 12.87
C ASN A 48 -5.96 3.50 13.21
N GLN A 49 -5.66 3.15 14.46
CA GLN A 49 -5.67 1.76 14.95
C GLN A 49 -7.07 1.12 14.92
N ASP A 50 -8.13 1.89 15.07
CA ASP A 50 -9.50 1.35 15.03
C ASP A 50 -9.90 1.02 13.59
N VAL A 51 -9.41 1.78 12.61
CA VAL A 51 -9.57 1.44 11.18
C VAL A 51 -8.80 0.16 10.87
N LYS A 52 -7.54 0.03 11.32
CA LYS A 52 -6.76 -1.22 11.15
C LYS A 52 -7.49 -2.43 11.73
N ARG A 53 -7.98 -2.31 12.97
CA ARG A 53 -8.73 -3.38 13.64
C ARG A 53 -10.02 -3.74 12.89
N THR A 54 -10.71 -2.75 12.32
CA THR A 54 -11.90 -2.99 11.51
C THR A 54 -11.57 -3.85 10.30
N TRP A 55 -10.53 -3.50 9.53
CA TRP A 55 -10.08 -4.31 8.39
C TRP A 55 -9.73 -5.75 8.77
N GLU A 56 -9.06 -5.95 9.91
CA GLU A 56 -8.67 -7.28 10.40
C GLU A 56 -9.83 -8.17 10.81
N GLN A 57 -10.96 -7.58 11.22
CA GLN A 57 -12.13 -8.31 11.69
C GLN A 57 -13.11 -8.66 10.56
N LEU A 58 -12.96 -8.04 9.39
CA LEU A 58 -13.86 -8.27 8.27
C LEU A 58 -13.54 -9.60 7.55
N PRO A 59 -14.56 -10.39 7.18
CA PRO A 59 -14.39 -11.47 6.22
C PRO A 59 -14.08 -10.90 4.83
N ALA A 60 -13.65 -11.74 3.89
CA ALA A 60 -13.26 -11.30 2.54
C ALA A 60 -14.32 -10.46 1.81
N GLU A 61 -15.58 -10.90 1.85
CA GLU A 61 -16.72 -10.14 1.33
C GLU A 61 -16.84 -8.77 2.02
N GLY A 62 -16.67 -8.73 3.35
CA GLY A 62 -16.73 -7.49 4.13
C GLY A 62 -15.61 -6.51 3.78
N VAL A 63 -14.39 -7.00 3.55
CA VAL A 63 -13.24 -6.20 3.08
C VAL A 63 -13.56 -5.59 1.72
N LYS A 64 -14.13 -6.38 0.80
CA LYS A 64 -14.55 -5.89 -0.52
C LYS A 64 -15.64 -4.83 -0.43
N SER A 65 -16.72 -5.09 0.29
CA SER A 65 -17.80 -4.11 0.46
C SER A 65 -17.33 -2.83 1.16
N TYR A 66 -16.43 -2.95 2.15
CA TYR A 66 -15.86 -1.78 2.81
C TYR A 66 -15.02 -0.95 1.83
N LEU A 67 -14.18 -1.58 0.99
CA LEU A 67 -13.43 -0.88 -0.05
C LEU A 67 -14.38 -0.17 -1.04
N GLU A 68 -15.39 -0.87 -1.56
CA GLU A 68 -16.37 -0.32 -2.51
C GLU A 68 -17.09 0.93 -1.95
N GLN A 69 -17.40 0.94 -0.65
CA GLN A 69 -17.99 2.11 0.03
C GLN A 69 -17.03 3.30 0.11
N GLN A 70 -15.72 3.07 0.14
CA GLN A 70 -14.72 4.14 0.18
C GLN A 70 -14.43 4.72 -1.22
N ILE A 71 -14.66 3.97 -2.30
CA ILE A 71 -14.33 4.39 -3.68
C ILE A 71 -14.83 5.81 -4.01
N PRO A 72 -16.07 6.22 -3.70
CA PRO A 72 -16.53 7.58 -3.98
C PRO A 72 -15.70 8.67 -3.28
N LEU A 73 -15.21 8.41 -2.08
CA LEU A 73 -14.32 9.33 -1.36
C LEU A 73 -12.90 9.32 -1.94
N LEU A 74 -12.40 8.13 -2.28
CA LEU A 74 -11.06 7.90 -2.82
C LEU A 74 -10.88 8.48 -4.23
N CYS A 75 -11.89 8.35 -5.08
CA CYS A 75 -11.85 8.70 -6.50
C CYS A 75 -12.65 9.96 -6.84
N GLY A 76 -13.34 10.54 -5.87
CA GLY A 76 -14.09 11.77 -6.02
C GLY A 76 -13.20 13.01 -5.96
N ASP A 77 -13.54 13.93 -5.06
CA ASP A 77 -12.81 15.19 -4.93
C ASP A 77 -11.43 14.98 -4.30
N THR A 78 -10.38 15.15 -5.11
CA THR A 78 -9.00 15.09 -4.67
C THR A 78 -8.70 16.06 -3.53
N ALA A 79 -9.28 17.26 -3.51
CA ALA A 79 -9.03 18.22 -2.43
C ALA A 79 -9.60 17.71 -1.10
N ALA A 80 -10.79 17.10 -1.13
CA ALA A 80 -11.41 16.48 0.04
C ALA A 80 -10.62 15.27 0.55
N LEU A 81 -10.10 14.43 -0.34
CA LEU A 81 -9.19 13.33 0.02
C LEU A 81 -7.95 13.86 0.72
N MET A 82 -7.26 14.83 0.12
CA MET A 82 -6.03 15.41 0.67
C MET A 82 -6.28 16.09 2.02
N GLN A 83 -7.42 16.75 2.19
CA GLN A 83 -7.80 17.32 3.48
C GLN A 83 -8.04 16.24 4.55
N SER A 84 -8.68 15.13 4.18
CA SER A 84 -8.95 14.01 5.08
C SER A 84 -7.67 13.33 5.53
N LEU A 85 -6.74 13.07 4.61
CA LEU A 85 -5.42 12.54 4.94
C LEU A 85 -4.63 13.47 5.86
N LYS A 86 -4.64 14.78 5.58
CA LYS A 86 -4.02 15.77 6.47
C LYS A 86 -4.61 15.72 7.88
N LYS A 87 -5.93 15.63 8.01
CA LYS A 87 -6.62 15.52 9.31
C LYS A 87 -6.29 14.21 10.04
N ALA A 88 -6.07 13.13 9.31
CA ALA A 88 -5.61 11.85 9.85
C ALA A 88 -4.11 11.84 10.20
N GLY A 89 -3.40 12.95 9.98
CA GLY A 89 -2.00 13.13 10.37
C GLY A 89 -0.99 12.65 9.34
N TYR A 90 -1.38 12.49 8.07
CA TYR A 90 -0.44 12.20 6.98
C TYR A 90 0.42 13.41 6.64
N GLU A 91 1.71 13.16 6.43
CA GLU A 91 2.67 14.15 5.98
C GLU A 91 2.49 14.42 4.47
N ALA A 92 2.97 15.58 4.01
CA ALA A 92 2.76 16.02 2.63
C ALA A 92 3.24 15.00 1.58
N GLY A 93 4.38 14.35 1.82
CA GLY A 93 4.91 13.29 0.95
C GLY A 93 4.03 12.04 0.92
N GLU A 94 3.62 11.57 2.11
CA GLU A 94 2.73 10.41 2.26
C GLU A 94 1.37 10.67 1.60
N MET A 95 0.84 11.88 1.71
CA MET A 95 -0.41 12.26 1.06
C MET A 95 -0.31 12.19 -0.47
N GLN A 96 0.81 12.64 -1.06
CA GLN A 96 1.01 12.55 -2.51
C GLN A 96 1.15 11.10 -2.97
N GLU A 97 1.85 10.27 -2.21
CA GLU A 97 1.96 8.85 -2.48
C GLU A 97 0.60 8.16 -2.38
N TYR A 98 -0.18 8.46 -1.34
CA TYR A 98 -1.53 7.91 -1.14
C TYR A 98 -2.44 8.29 -2.30
N LYS A 99 -2.42 9.56 -2.73
CA LYS A 99 -3.16 10.03 -3.91
C LYS A 99 -2.75 9.25 -5.16
N LYS A 100 -1.44 9.10 -5.41
CA LYS A 100 -0.91 8.40 -6.58
C LYS A 100 -1.35 6.93 -6.59
N LYS A 101 -1.14 6.21 -5.49
CA LYS A 101 -1.53 4.80 -5.35
C LYS A 101 -3.03 4.61 -5.50
N THR A 102 -3.83 5.51 -4.95
CA THR A 102 -5.29 5.49 -5.11
C THR A 102 -5.71 5.66 -6.58
N ALA A 103 -5.13 6.62 -7.29
CA ALA A 103 -5.42 6.83 -8.71
C ALA A 103 -4.95 5.66 -9.60
N GLU A 104 -3.84 5.01 -9.28
CA GLU A 104 -3.28 3.91 -10.07
C GLU A 104 -4.00 2.57 -9.86
N LEU A 105 -4.48 2.32 -8.64
CA LEU A 105 -4.94 0.99 -8.23
C LEU A 105 -6.45 0.89 -8.06
N ILE A 106 -7.15 2.00 -7.79
CA ILE A 106 -8.59 1.99 -7.45
C ILE A 106 -9.47 2.71 -8.49
N CYS A 107 -9.07 3.85 -9.06
CA CYS A 107 -10.01 4.81 -9.71
C CYS A 107 -10.32 4.64 -11.22
#